data_AF-A0A090S1K9-F1
#
_entry.id   AF-A0A090S1K9-F1
#
_cell.length_a   1.000
_cell.length_b   1.000
_cell.length_c   1.000
_cell.angle_alpha   90.00
_cell.angle_beta   90.00
_cell.angle_gamma   90.00
#
_symmetry.space_group_name_H-M   'P 1'
#
loop_
_entity.id
_entity.type
_entity.pdbx_description
1 polymer ?
#
loop_
_entity_poly.entity_id
_entity_poly.type
_entity_poly.pdbx_seq_one_letter_code
_entity_poly.pdbx_strand_id
1 'polypeptide(L)'
;MKQAAKMAERAGVMLAVEIMDTSYLNSLSKFEVLNREVNSPFFTAYPDVGNISGWNYDVSTELALSMPHIVQIHLKDTYKVTADYQGQFRDLVIGDGDVDFDAIFSTLKRTECVVPMVIEMWAQDEHWRENIITAKQRLNQVCARATMPALFAAENAA
;
A
#
# COMPACT_ATOMS: atom_id res chain seq x y z
N MET A 1 -9.72 -19.13 -2.99
CA MET A 1 -10.47 -17.90 -2.63
C MET A 1 -11.99 -18.03 -2.68
N LYS A 2 -12.62 -18.63 -3.72
CA LYS A 2 -14.10 -18.78 -3.79
C LYS A 2 -14.78 -19.30 -2.52
N GLN A 3 -14.26 -20.38 -1.92
CA GLN A 3 -14.82 -20.92 -0.67
C GLN A 3 -14.65 -19.95 0.50
N ALA A 4 -13.48 -19.32 0.63
CA ALA A 4 -13.22 -18.32 1.66
C ALA A 4 -14.17 -17.12 1.54
N ALA A 5 -14.41 -16.63 0.32
CA ALA A 5 -15.36 -15.54 0.06
C ALA A 5 -16.80 -15.92 0.47
N LYS A 6 -17.27 -17.14 0.18
CA LYS A 6 -18.59 -17.62 0.65
C LYS A 6 -18.69 -17.70 2.18
N MET A 7 -17.60 -18.09 2.84
CA MET A 7 -17.54 -18.12 4.32
C MET A 7 -17.58 -16.69 4.89
N ALA A 8 -16.88 -15.76 4.25
CA ALA A 8 -16.82 -14.35 4.59
C ALA A 8 -18.19 -13.65 4.43
N GLU A 9 -18.87 -13.89 3.30
CA GLU A 9 -20.26 -13.46 3.05
C GLU A 9 -21.20 -13.92 4.16
N ARG A 10 -21.15 -15.21 4.51
CA ARG A 10 -22.00 -15.79 5.56
C ARG A 10 -21.73 -15.16 6.93
N ALA A 11 -20.47 -14.80 7.20
CA ALA A 11 -20.05 -14.21 8.46
C ALA A 11 -20.23 -12.68 8.52
N GLY A 12 -20.47 -12.01 7.39
CA GLY A 12 -20.46 -10.55 7.31
C GLY A 12 -19.06 -9.95 7.53
N VAL A 13 -18.00 -10.69 7.17
CA VAL A 13 -16.59 -10.28 7.37
C VAL A 13 -15.97 -10.00 6.01
N MET A 14 -15.28 -8.87 5.86
CA MET A 14 -14.60 -8.52 4.61
C MET A 14 -13.23 -9.21 4.52
N LEU A 15 -12.90 -9.73 3.34
CA LEU A 15 -11.58 -10.26 3.01
C LEU A 15 -10.90 -9.32 2.02
N ALA A 16 -9.97 -8.52 2.52
CA ALA A 16 -9.12 -7.68 1.69
C ALA A 16 -7.78 -8.39 1.42
N VAL A 17 -7.48 -8.67 0.16
CA VAL A 17 -6.27 -9.40 -0.23
C VAL A 17 -5.14 -8.42 -0.49
N GLU A 18 -4.00 -8.68 0.13
CA GLU A 18 -2.79 -7.91 -0.09
C GLU A 18 -2.19 -8.15 -1.47
N ILE A 19 -1.67 -7.09 -2.07
CA ILE A 19 -0.83 -7.21 -3.26
C ILE A 19 0.58 -7.55 -2.81
N MET A 20 1.02 -8.75 -3.17
CA MET A 20 2.17 -9.43 -2.58
C MET A 20 3.48 -9.10 -3.29
N ASP A 21 4.59 -9.38 -2.61
CA ASP A 21 5.95 -9.41 -3.15
C ASP A 21 6.23 -10.63 -4.06
N THR A 22 5.21 -11.44 -4.41
CA THR A 22 5.36 -12.64 -5.24
C THR A 22 4.76 -12.47 -6.63
N SER A 23 5.32 -13.15 -7.63
CA SER A 23 4.88 -13.03 -9.04
C SER A 23 3.42 -13.41 -9.30
N TYR A 24 2.78 -14.15 -8.39
CA TYR A 24 1.39 -14.59 -8.55
C TYR A 24 0.37 -13.45 -8.39
N LEU A 25 0.55 -12.57 -7.39
CA LEU A 25 -0.40 -11.50 -7.06
C LEU A 25 0.33 -10.20 -6.67
N ASN A 26 1.24 -9.74 -7.53
CA ASN A 26 2.05 -8.53 -7.33
C ASN A 26 1.49 -7.27 -8.02
N SER A 27 0.25 -7.29 -8.50
CA SER A 27 -0.40 -6.11 -9.05
C SER A 27 -1.90 -6.13 -8.81
N LEU A 28 -2.51 -4.95 -8.72
CA LEU A 28 -3.96 -4.79 -8.63
C LEU A 28 -4.66 -5.29 -9.89
N SER A 29 -4.06 -5.16 -11.08
CA SER A 29 -4.57 -5.75 -12.32
C SER A 29 -4.74 -7.28 -12.21
N LYS A 30 -3.81 -7.98 -11.54
CA LYS A 30 -3.94 -9.42 -11.27
C LYS A 30 -5.03 -9.69 -10.23
N PHE A 31 -5.14 -8.84 -9.21
CA PHE A 31 -6.27 -8.89 -8.28
C PHE A 31 -7.61 -8.74 -9.01
N GLU A 32 -7.76 -7.82 -9.95
CA GLU A 32 -9.02 -7.61 -10.68
C GLU A 32 -9.43 -8.84 -11.49
N VAL A 33 -8.47 -9.56 -12.07
CA VAL A 33 -8.73 -10.85 -12.73
C VAL A 33 -9.25 -11.88 -11.72
N LEU A 34 -8.56 -12.02 -10.58
CA LEU A 34 -8.97 -12.94 -9.50
C LEU A 34 -10.33 -12.55 -8.91
N ASN A 35 -10.59 -11.26 -8.72
CA ASN A 35 -11.83 -10.73 -8.17
C ASN A 35 -13.03 -11.07 -9.07
N ARG A 36 -12.88 -10.94 -10.39
CA ARG A 36 -13.91 -11.36 -11.36
C ARG A 36 -14.22 -12.85 -11.28
N GLU A 37 -13.21 -13.69 -11.04
CA GLU A 37 -13.43 -15.12 -10.87
C GLU A 37 -14.10 -15.46 -9.54
N VAL A 38 -13.72 -14.78 -8.44
CA VAL A 38 -14.30 -14.99 -7.11
C VAL A 38 -15.72 -14.45 -7.04
N ASN A 39 -15.98 -13.30 -7.66
CA ASN A 39 -17.26 -12.62 -7.81
C ASN A 39 -18.04 -12.49 -6.49
N SER A 40 -17.43 -11.82 -5.51
CA SER A 40 -18.03 -11.63 -4.18
C SER A 40 -17.83 -10.19 -3.71
N PRO A 41 -18.86 -9.52 -3.18
CA PRO A 41 -18.71 -8.16 -2.63
C PRO A 41 -17.89 -8.12 -1.33
N PHE A 42 -17.63 -9.27 -0.70
CA PHE A 42 -16.78 -9.38 0.50
C PHE A 42 -15.32 -9.71 0.17
N PHE A 43 -14.96 -9.75 -1.12
CA PHE A 43 -13.61 -9.99 -1.58
C PHE A 43 -13.06 -8.71 -2.22
N THR A 44 -12.13 -8.06 -1.53
CA THR A 44 -11.63 -6.71 -1.85
C THR A 44 -10.10 -6.69 -1.88
N ALA A 45 -9.50 -5.54 -2.18
CA ALA A 45 -8.05 -5.34 -2.25
C ALA A 45 -7.51 -4.53 -1.07
N TYR A 46 -6.32 -4.90 -0.63
CA TYR A 46 -5.50 -4.17 0.32
C TYR A 46 -4.11 -3.95 -0.30
N PRO A 47 -3.95 -3.05 -1.27
CA PRO A 47 -2.66 -2.85 -1.93
C PRO A 47 -1.57 -2.40 -0.97
N ASP A 48 -0.41 -3.01 -1.15
CA ASP A 48 0.86 -2.53 -0.65
C ASP A 48 1.59 -1.81 -1.80
N VAL A 49 1.79 -0.50 -1.64
CA VAL A 49 2.41 0.32 -2.68
C VAL A 49 3.89 0.02 -2.88
N GLY A 50 4.57 -0.48 -1.84
CA GLY A 50 5.96 -0.94 -1.90
C GLY A 50 6.10 -2.20 -2.74
N ASN A 51 5.25 -3.20 -2.48
CA ASN A 51 5.23 -4.45 -3.25
C ASN A 51 4.95 -4.18 -4.73
N ILE A 52 3.93 -3.35 -5.06
CA ILE A 52 3.61 -3.00 -6.45
C ILE A 52 4.79 -2.28 -7.11
N SER A 53 5.38 -1.30 -6.42
CA SER A 53 6.53 -0.55 -6.93
C SER A 53 7.73 -1.45 -7.20
N GLY A 54 8.01 -2.40 -6.30
CA GLY A 54 9.15 -3.30 -6.38
C GLY A 54 9.17 -4.16 -7.64
N TRP A 55 7.99 -4.45 -8.21
CA TRP A 55 7.83 -5.22 -9.44
C TRP A 55 7.73 -4.37 -10.71
N ASN A 56 8.07 -3.07 -10.65
CA ASN A 56 8.06 -2.13 -11.78
C ASN A 56 6.67 -1.93 -12.42
N TYR A 57 5.59 -2.11 -11.65
CA TYR A 57 4.25 -1.70 -12.08
C TYR A 57 4.05 -0.20 -11.89
N ASP A 58 3.24 0.41 -12.75
CA ASP A 58 2.76 1.78 -12.54
C ASP A 58 1.70 1.79 -11.43
N VAL A 59 2.15 2.03 -10.20
CA VAL A 59 1.30 2.09 -9.01
C VAL A 59 0.15 3.09 -9.17
N SER A 60 0.38 4.23 -9.84
CA SER A 60 -0.66 5.25 -10.01
C SER A 60 -1.79 4.75 -10.91
N THR A 61 -1.46 4.08 -12.00
CA THR A 61 -2.46 3.45 -12.87
C THR A 61 -3.18 2.30 -12.17
N GLU A 62 -2.44 1.44 -11.46
CA GLU A 62 -2.99 0.30 -10.72
C GLU A 62 -4.00 0.74 -9.66
N LEU A 63 -3.66 1.75 -8.85
CA LEU A 63 -4.55 2.35 -7.85
C LEU A 63 -5.79 2.97 -8.50
N ALA A 64 -5.62 3.76 -9.57
CA ALA A 64 -6.74 4.44 -10.21
C ALA A 64 -7.76 3.46 -10.82
N LEU A 65 -7.30 2.35 -11.39
CA LEU A 65 -8.18 1.35 -12.00
C LEU A 65 -8.95 0.53 -10.97
N SER A 66 -8.39 0.33 -9.78
CA SER A 66 -8.91 -0.62 -8.78
C SER A 66 -9.49 0.05 -7.53
N MET A 67 -9.50 1.39 -7.49
CA MET A 67 -10.00 2.19 -6.36
C MET A 67 -11.36 1.72 -5.79
N PRO A 68 -12.36 1.34 -6.60
CA PRO A 68 -13.64 0.86 -6.07
C PRO A 68 -13.55 -0.41 -5.20
N HIS A 69 -12.48 -1.21 -5.34
CA HIS A 69 -12.25 -2.42 -4.57
C HIS A 69 -11.19 -2.26 -3.47
N ILE A 70 -10.52 -1.11 -3.39
CA ILE A 70 -9.52 -0.84 -2.36
C ILE A 70 -10.23 -0.45 -1.07
N VAL A 71 -9.85 -1.08 0.04
CA VAL A 71 -10.45 -0.82 1.36
C VAL A 71 -9.46 -0.37 2.42
N GLN A 72 -8.16 -0.55 2.15
CA GLN A 72 -7.05 -0.09 2.97
C GLN A 72 -5.77 -0.07 2.11
N ILE A 73 -4.75 0.71 2.49
CA ILE A 73 -3.48 0.80 1.75
C ILE A 73 -2.29 0.64 2.70
N HIS A 74 -1.40 -0.32 2.41
CA HIS A 74 -0.12 -0.48 3.10
C HIS A 74 0.89 0.51 2.50
N LEU A 75 1.54 1.27 3.39
CA LEU A 75 2.62 2.18 3.08
C LEU A 75 3.91 1.59 3.63
N LYS A 76 4.76 1.10 2.73
CA LYS A 76 6.15 0.75 2.99
C LYS A 76 7.01 1.15 1.81
N ASP A 77 8.31 1.28 2.06
CA ASP A 77 9.27 1.54 0.99
C ASP A 77 9.90 0.25 0.48
N THR A 78 10.45 0.29 -0.73
CA THR A 78 11.01 -0.88 -1.42
C THR A 78 12.05 -0.43 -2.43
N TYR A 79 13.15 -1.18 -2.54
CA TYR A 79 14.04 -1.10 -3.71
C TYR A 79 13.58 -2.06 -4.80
N LYS A 80 13.54 -1.57 -6.04
CA LYS A 80 12.97 -2.31 -7.18
C LYS A 80 13.82 -3.50 -7.61
N VAL A 81 13.15 -4.53 -8.11
CA VAL A 81 13.81 -5.64 -8.80
C VAL A 81 14.45 -5.11 -10.09
N THR A 82 15.72 -5.44 -10.30
CA THR A 82 16.47 -5.16 -11.53
C THR A 82 17.05 -6.46 -12.10
N ALA A 83 17.80 -6.39 -13.21
CA ALA A 83 18.45 -7.57 -13.78
C ALA A 83 19.44 -8.24 -12.81
N ASP A 84 20.11 -7.44 -11.97
CA ASP A 84 21.21 -7.88 -11.11
C ASP A 84 20.87 -7.82 -9.60
N TYR A 85 19.65 -7.42 -9.25
CA TYR A 85 19.21 -7.25 -7.87
C TYR A 85 17.77 -7.73 -7.67
N GLN A 86 17.54 -8.56 -6.65
CA GLN A 86 16.24 -9.16 -6.35
C GLN A 86 15.26 -8.19 -5.66
N GLY A 87 15.61 -6.92 -5.52
CA GLY A 87 14.83 -5.96 -4.75
C GLY A 87 15.03 -6.12 -3.23
N GLN A 88 14.48 -5.17 -2.48
CA GLN A 88 14.35 -5.25 -1.02
C GLN A 88 12.98 -4.72 -0.64
N PHE A 89 12.12 -5.62 -0.15
CA PHE A 89 10.71 -5.36 0.16
C PHE A 89 10.44 -5.12 1.66
N ARG A 90 11.49 -5.10 2.49
CA ARG A 90 11.42 -4.99 3.95
C ARG A 90 12.58 -4.16 4.49
N ASP A 91 12.44 -3.72 5.74
CA ASP A 91 13.51 -3.05 6.50
C ASP A 91 14.02 -1.76 5.86
N LEU A 92 13.09 -0.95 5.32
CA LEU A 92 13.35 0.39 4.80
C LEU A 92 12.45 1.40 5.51
N VAL A 93 13.02 2.56 5.86
CA VAL A 93 12.23 3.70 6.34
C VAL A 93 11.64 4.41 5.12
N ILE A 94 10.35 4.78 5.19
CA ILE A 94 9.66 5.54 4.14
C ILE A 94 10.54 6.71 3.67
N GLY A 95 10.86 6.77 2.38
CA GLY A 95 11.71 7.79 1.75
C GLY A 95 13.15 7.36 1.49
N ASP A 96 13.57 6.17 1.91
CA ASP A 96 14.90 5.63 1.62
C ASP A 96 14.93 4.79 0.33
N GLY A 97 13.77 4.26 -0.10
CA GLY A 97 13.63 3.39 -1.26
C GLY A 97 13.17 4.09 -2.54
N ASP A 98 12.64 3.30 -3.47
CA ASP A 98 12.26 3.73 -4.83
C ASP A 98 10.76 4.01 -5.00
N VAL A 99 9.97 3.96 -3.92
CA VAL A 99 8.53 4.20 -3.97
C VAL A 99 8.24 5.70 -4.17
N ASP A 100 7.56 6.03 -5.26
CA ASP A 100 7.16 7.41 -5.58
C ASP A 100 5.90 7.81 -4.80
N PHE A 101 6.08 8.13 -3.52
CA PHE A 101 4.98 8.56 -2.65
C PHE A 101 4.29 9.84 -3.15
N ASP A 102 5.01 10.75 -3.82
CA ASP A 102 4.42 11.98 -4.36
C ASP A 102 3.42 11.68 -5.48
N ALA A 103 3.77 10.79 -6.42
CA ALA A 103 2.85 10.34 -7.46
C ALA A 103 1.67 9.54 -6.88
N ILE A 104 1.94 8.65 -5.92
CA ILE A 104 0.90 7.86 -5.23
C ILE A 104 -0.11 8.78 -4.56
N PHE A 105 0.32 9.71 -3.70
CA PHE A 105 -0.59 10.57 -2.96
C PHE A 105 -1.33 11.56 -3.87
N SER A 106 -0.68 12.04 -4.93
CA SER A 106 -1.35 12.81 -5.98
C SER A 106 -2.46 12.01 -6.67
N THR A 107 -2.23 10.71 -6.91
CA THR A 107 -3.24 9.79 -7.43
C THR A 107 -4.36 9.57 -6.42
N LEU A 108 -4.05 9.28 -5.15
CA LEU A 108 -5.05 9.09 -4.09
C LEU A 108 -5.97 10.31 -3.95
N LYS A 109 -5.41 11.52 -4.02
CA LYS A 109 -6.21 12.75 -4.03
C LYS A 109 -7.12 12.82 -5.26
N ARG A 110 -6.58 12.58 -6.45
CA ARG A 110 -7.32 12.66 -7.73
C ARG A 110 -8.46 11.64 -7.78
N THR A 111 -8.29 10.47 -7.18
CA THR A 111 -9.29 9.40 -7.12
C THR A 111 -10.22 9.52 -5.91
N GLU A 112 -10.14 10.64 -5.17
CA GLU A 112 -10.96 10.90 -3.98
C GLU A 112 -10.89 9.75 -2.94
N CYS A 113 -9.70 9.16 -2.78
CA CYS A 113 -9.47 8.05 -1.89
C CYS A 113 -9.64 8.48 -0.42
N VAL A 114 -10.50 7.76 0.30
CA VAL A 114 -10.80 8.00 1.73
C VAL A 114 -10.49 6.81 2.63
N VAL A 115 -9.91 5.75 2.08
CA VAL A 115 -9.63 4.52 2.84
C VAL A 115 -8.49 4.74 3.84
N PRO A 116 -8.46 3.97 4.94
CA PRO A 116 -7.35 4.00 5.86
C PRO A 116 -6.02 3.63 5.18
N MET A 117 -4.95 4.28 5.62
CA MET A 117 -3.57 3.96 5.27
C MET A 117 -2.84 3.46 6.50
N VAL A 118 -1.99 2.45 6.35
CA VAL A 118 -1.23 1.83 7.44
C VAL A 118 0.23 1.81 7.06
N ILE A 119 1.09 2.34 7.93
CA ILE A 119 2.54 2.21 7.79
C ILE A 119 2.93 0.77 8.17
N GLU A 120 3.55 0.04 7.25
CA GLU A 120 4.18 -1.25 7.53
C GLU A 120 5.68 -1.04 7.76
N MET A 121 6.13 -1.30 8.98
CA MET A 121 7.54 -1.18 9.39
C MET A 121 7.90 -2.26 10.40
N TRP A 122 9.17 -2.68 10.39
CA TRP A 122 9.72 -3.63 11.35
C TRP A 122 10.58 -2.90 12.38
N ALA A 123 10.12 -2.86 13.62
CA ALA A 123 10.81 -2.23 14.75
C ALA A 123 11.88 -3.16 15.35
N GLN A 124 12.89 -3.54 14.56
CA GLN A 124 13.91 -4.51 14.97
C GLN A 124 15.23 -3.87 15.43
N ASP A 125 15.50 -2.63 15.04
CA ASP A 125 16.73 -1.90 15.42
C ASP A 125 16.52 -0.98 16.63
N GLU A 126 17.61 -0.50 17.23
CA GLU A 126 17.58 0.38 18.41
C GLU A 126 16.97 1.77 18.11
N HIS A 127 16.89 2.16 16.84
CA HIS A 127 16.35 3.44 16.35
C HIS A 127 14.91 3.32 15.87
N TRP A 128 14.20 2.24 16.20
CA TRP A 128 12.84 1.98 15.69
C TRP A 128 11.87 3.14 15.95
N ARG A 129 12.06 3.85 17.07
CA ARG A 129 11.21 4.99 17.43
C ARG A 129 11.48 6.18 16.52
N GLU A 130 12.75 6.53 16.32
CA GLU A 130 13.19 7.57 15.40
C GLU A 130 12.76 7.27 13.96
N ASN A 131 12.80 5.99 13.56
CA ASN A 131 12.36 5.53 12.25
C ASN A 131 10.85 5.77 12.05
N ILE A 132 10.01 5.46 13.04
CA ILE A 132 8.57 5.75 12.98
C ILE A 132 8.32 7.26 12.88
N ILE A 133 9.02 8.07 13.68
CA ILE A 133 8.89 9.53 13.66
C ILE A 133 9.27 10.07 12.27
N THR A 134 10.38 9.59 11.72
CA THR A 134 10.87 9.96 10.39
C THR A 134 9.87 9.59 9.30
N ALA A 135 9.32 8.38 9.33
CA ALA A 135 8.31 7.93 8.37
C ALA A 135 7.04 8.82 8.41
N LYS A 136 6.52 9.11 9.61
CA LYS A 136 5.37 10.03 9.77
C LYS A 136 5.64 11.41 9.22
N GLN A 137 6.82 11.98 9.52
CA GLN A 137 7.22 13.31 9.06
C GLN A 137 7.32 13.36 7.53
N ARG A 138 7.98 12.38 6.91
CA ARG A 138 8.13 12.28 5.45
C ARG A 138 6.77 12.12 4.77
N LEU A 139 5.87 11.28 5.29
CA LEU A 139 4.52 11.14 4.76
C LEU A 139 3.68 12.43 4.90
N ASN A 140 3.79 13.15 6.01
CA ASN A 140 3.14 14.46 6.15
C ASN A 140 3.68 15.49 5.15
N GLN A 141 4.98 15.46 4.83
CA GLN A 141 5.56 16.32 3.80
C GLN A 141 5.02 15.95 2.40
N VAL A 142 4.86 14.66 2.11
CA VAL A 142 4.20 14.18 0.88
C VAL A 142 2.76 14.69 0.82
N CYS A 143 1.99 14.58 1.90
CA CYS A 143 0.63 15.15 1.97
C CYS A 143 0.60 16.64 1.66
N ALA A 144 1.54 17.41 2.23
CA ALA A 144 1.62 18.85 1.98
C ALA A 144 1.87 19.16 0.50
N ARG A 145 2.80 18.43 -0.15
CA ARG A 145 3.08 18.58 -1.59
C ARG A 145 1.90 18.14 -2.46
N ALA A 146 1.22 17.07 -2.08
CA ALA A 146 0.00 16.57 -2.74
C ALA A 146 -1.24 17.42 -2.40
N THR A 147 -1.13 18.44 -1.54
CA THR A 147 -2.24 19.27 -1.05
C THR A 147 -3.38 18.45 -0.43
N MET A 148 -3.00 17.45 0.38
CA MET A 148 -3.87 16.61 1.20
C MET A 148 -3.74 16.98 2.69
N PRO A 149 -4.74 16.65 3.53
CA PRO A 149 -4.59 16.74 4.98
C PRO A 149 -3.40 15.91 5.48
N ALA A 150 -2.76 16.37 6.55
CA ALA A 150 -1.72 15.58 7.22
C ALA A 150 -2.31 14.26 7.75
N LEU A 151 -1.57 13.17 7.62
CA LEU A 151 -1.96 11.86 8.15
C LEU A 151 -1.76 11.78 9.66
N PHE A 152 -0.72 12.46 10.15
CA PHE A 152 -0.32 12.40 11.55
C PHE A 152 -0.30 13.79 12.16
N ALA A 153 -0.72 13.90 13.42
CA ALA A 153 -0.57 15.14 14.18
C ALA A 153 0.92 15.50 14.31
N ALA A 154 1.22 16.79 14.39
CA ALA A 154 2.56 17.24 14.76
C ALA A 154 2.90 16.66 16.15
N GLU A 155 3.99 15.91 16.24
CA GLU A 155 4.46 15.42 17.54
C GLU A 155 4.94 16.63 18.34
N ASN A 156 4.22 16.97 19.42
CA ASN A 156 4.72 17.92 20.39
C ASN A 156 6.02 17.32 20.96
N ALA A 157 7.13 18.03 20.81
CA ALA A 157 8.37 17.68 21.49
C ALA A 157 8.09 17.64 22.99
N ALA A 158 8.03 16.43 23.55
CA ALA A 158 7.98 16.18 24.98
C ALA A 158 9.40 16.03 25.51
#